data_AF-A0A1M7I872-F1
#
_entry.id   AF-A0A1M7I872-F1
#
_cell.length_a   1.000
_cell.length_b   1.000
_cell.length_c   1.000
_cell.angle_alpha   90.00
_cell.angle_beta   90.00
_cell.angle_gamma   90.00
#
_symmetry.space_group_name_H-M   'P 1'
#
loop_
_entity.id
_entity.type
_entity.pdbx_description
1 polymer ?
#
loop_
_entity_poly.entity_id
_entity_poly.type
_entity_poly.pdbx_seq_one_letter_code
_entity_poly.pdbx_strand_id
1 'polypeptide(L)'
;MLNMDMVGRLNTEKQIYMGGAGTFPDGVELMKKLGENSGLNPVIHAGEVGGSDHVSFYKASISCIGFHTGGHPQYHTPEDDIDLINSDGGGLVTKYIYNALMAIANYEQPLYFINQN
;
A
#
# COMPACT_ATOMS: atom_id res chain seq x y z
N MET A 1 10.31 4.13 -1.32
CA MET A 1 9.53 4.05 -2.58
C MET A 1 8.11 3.65 -2.23
N LEU A 2 7.10 4.33 -2.76
CA LEU A 2 5.69 3.98 -2.55
C LEU A 2 5.09 3.64 -3.91
N ASN A 3 4.58 2.41 -4.06
CA ASN A 3 4.01 1.89 -5.29
C ASN A 3 2.51 1.74 -5.16
N MET A 4 1.77 2.16 -6.18
CA MET A 4 0.31 2.09 -6.20
C MET A 4 -0.09 1.31 -7.44
N ASP A 5 -0.64 0.12 -7.24
CA ASP A 5 -1.03 -0.78 -8.32
C ASP A 5 -2.40 -1.38 -7.97
N MET A 6 -3.40 -1.21 -8.83
CA MET A 6 -4.80 -1.59 -8.55
C MET A 6 -5.37 -0.95 -7.26
N VAL A 7 -5.46 0.39 -7.20
CA VAL A 7 -5.97 1.13 -6.02
C VAL A 7 -7.42 1.62 -6.14
N GLY A 8 -8.07 1.37 -7.29
CA GLY A 8 -9.40 1.91 -7.61
C GLY A 8 -10.58 0.97 -7.32
N ARG A 9 -10.32 -0.26 -6.86
CA ARG A 9 -11.31 -1.35 -6.74
C ARG A 9 -11.53 -1.74 -5.28
N LEU A 10 -11.76 -0.76 -4.42
CA LEU A 10 -11.95 -1.02 -2.99
C LEU A 10 -13.13 -1.96 -2.76
N ASN A 11 -12.86 -3.11 -2.14
CA ASN A 11 -13.83 -4.16 -1.87
C ASN A 11 -14.80 -3.81 -0.73
N THR A 12 -15.81 -4.65 -0.53
CA THR A 12 -16.82 -4.49 0.53
C THR A 12 -16.23 -4.57 1.94
N GLU A 13 -15.14 -5.32 2.09
CA GLU A 13 -14.37 -5.45 3.32
C GLU A 13 -13.48 -4.23 3.57
N LYS A 14 -13.44 -3.26 2.63
CA LYS A 14 -12.64 -2.04 2.67
C LYS A 14 -11.15 -2.29 2.88
N GLN A 15 -10.63 -3.38 2.33
CA GLN A 15 -9.25 -3.79 2.52
C GLN A 15 -8.29 -3.00 1.64
N ILE A 16 -7.23 -2.49 2.26
CA ILE A 16 -6.05 -1.95 1.57
C ILE A 16 -4.85 -2.79 1.99
N TYR A 17 -4.21 -3.42 1.02
CA TYR A 17 -3.08 -4.32 1.24
C TYR A 17 -1.77 -3.57 1.09
N MET A 18 -0.81 -3.89 1.96
CA MET A 18 0.54 -3.32 1.96
C MET A 18 1.58 -4.42 2.08
N GLY A 19 2.39 -4.59 1.03
CA GLY A 19 3.60 -5.41 1.07
C GLY A 19 4.84 -4.57 1.34
N GLY A 20 5.76 -5.08 2.18
CA GLY A 20 7.04 -4.40 2.48
C GLY A 20 6.98 -3.33 3.57
N ALA A 21 5.92 -3.27 4.37
CA ALA A 21 5.76 -2.25 5.41
C ALA A 21 6.85 -2.30 6.50
N GLY A 22 7.53 -3.43 6.66
CA GLY A 22 8.65 -3.59 7.61
C GLY A 22 10.00 -3.15 7.05
N THR A 23 10.08 -2.71 5.80
CA THR A 23 11.38 -2.40 5.14
C THR A 23 12.03 -1.10 5.59
N PHE A 24 11.40 -0.36 6.50
CA PHE A 24 11.90 0.87 7.10
C PHE A 24 11.43 0.96 8.57
N PRO A 25 12.09 1.79 9.39
CA PRO A 25 11.76 1.92 10.81
C PRO A 25 10.28 2.23 11.07
N ASP A 26 9.69 1.49 12.02
CA ASP A 26 8.32 1.65 12.51
C ASP A 26 7.21 1.59 11.44
N GLY A 27 7.52 1.07 10.25
CA GLY A 27 6.59 1.15 9.12
C GLY A 27 5.30 0.35 9.33
N VAL A 28 5.36 -0.81 9.98
CA VAL A 28 4.17 -1.61 10.31
C VAL A 28 3.27 -0.87 11.31
N GLU A 29 3.87 -0.31 12.36
CA GLU A 29 3.19 0.48 13.39
C GLU A 29 2.57 1.74 12.79
N LEU A 30 3.30 2.44 11.91
CA LEU A 30 2.80 3.60 11.19
C LEU A 30 1.56 3.25 10.37
N MET A 31 1.61 2.18 9.57
CA MET A 31 0.46 1.76 8.75
C MET A 31 -0.75 1.39 9.63
N LYS A 32 -0.54 0.68 10.75
CA LYS A 32 -1.63 0.37 11.69
C LYS A 32 -2.28 1.65 12.23
N LYS A 33 -1.46 2.60 12.69
CA LYS A 33 -1.92 3.87 13.25
C LYS A 33 -2.70 4.69 12.23
N LEU A 34 -2.24 4.74 10.98
CA LEU A 34 -2.95 5.44 9.90
C LEU A 34 -4.29 4.78 9.53
N GLY A 35 -4.45 3.50 9.86
CA GLY A 35 -5.71 2.77 9.70
C GLY A 35 -6.80 3.23 10.64
N GLU A 36 -6.44 3.73 11.82
CA GLU A 36 -7.39 4.19 12.83
C GLU A 36 -8.27 5.32 12.27
N ASN A 37 -9.59 5.14 12.31
CA ASN A 37 -10.58 6.09 11.80
C ASN A 37 -10.45 6.45 10.30
N SER A 38 -9.66 5.70 9.53
CA SER A 38 -9.52 5.91 8.08
C SER A 38 -10.76 5.47 7.28
N GLY A 39 -11.60 4.63 7.87
CA GLY A 39 -12.68 3.93 7.17
C GLY A 39 -12.21 2.77 6.31
N LEU A 40 -10.93 2.42 6.35
CA LEU A 40 -10.32 1.26 5.69
C LEU A 40 -9.96 0.18 6.72
N ASN A 41 -9.77 -1.05 6.23
CA ASN A 41 -9.26 -2.19 6.98
C ASN A 41 -7.87 -2.56 6.44
N PRO A 42 -6.78 -1.98 6.98
CA PRO A 42 -5.46 -2.20 6.43
C PRO A 42 -4.96 -3.63 6.66
N VAL A 43 -4.52 -4.29 5.59
CA VAL A 43 -3.88 -5.61 5.61
C VAL A 43 -2.39 -5.40 5.41
N ILE A 44 -1.62 -5.53 6.49
CA ILE A 44 -0.22 -5.09 6.53
C ILE A 44 0.70 -6.29 6.60
N HIS A 45 1.54 -6.46 5.58
CA HIS A 45 2.62 -7.43 5.55
C HIS A 45 3.94 -6.70 5.80
N ALA A 46 4.67 -7.13 6.84
CA ALA A 46 5.98 -6.57 7.14
C ALA A 46 6.96 -6.86 5.98
N GLY A 47 7.02 -8.12 5.55
CA GLY A 47 7.68 -8.59 4.33
C GLY A 47 6.71 -8.79 3.17
N GLU A 48 7.02 -9.77 2.30
CA GLU A 48 6.18 -10.18 1.15
C GLU A 48 5.84 -9.03 0.18
N VAL A 49 6.82 -8.64 -0.63
CA VAL A 49 6.70 -7.54 -1.61
C VAL A 49 5.97 -7.92 -2.90
N GLY A 50 5.21 -9.01 -2.92
CA GLY A 50 4.35 -9.37 -4.06
C GLY A 50 5.02 -9.35 -5.43
N GLY A 51 4.31 -8.81 -6.44
CA GLY A 51 4.70 -8.87 -7.85
C GLY A 51 4.44 -7.60 -8.66
N SER A 52 4.89 -6.43 -8.17
CA SER A 52 4.80 -5.14 -8.89
C SER A 52 6.15 -4.38 -8.81
N ASP A 53 6.24 -3.15 -9.30
CA ASP A 53 7.51 -2.44 -9.52
C ASP A 53 8.35 -2.24 -8.25
N HIS A 54 7.70 -2.17 -7.08
CA HIS A 54 8.39 -2.07 -5.78
C HIS A 54 9.32 -3.25 -5.48
N VAL A 55 9.10 -4.41 -6.09
CA VAL A 55 10.00 -5.57 -5.98
C VAL A 55 11.42 -5.22 -6.45
N SER A 56 11.56 -4.41 -7.50
CA SER A 56 12.88 -4.01 -8.01
C SER A 56 13.66 -3.16 -7.00
N PHE A 57 12.94 -2.29 -6.27
CA PHE A 57 13.51 -1.46 -5.19
C PHE A 57 13.89 -2.30 -3.98
N TYR A 58 13.03 -3.24 -3.59
CA TYR A 58 13.35 -4.19 -2.52
C TYR A 58 14.64 -4.96 -2.82
N LYS A 59 14.77 -5.50 -4.04
CA LYS A 59 15.99 -6.22 -4.49
C LYS A 59 17.23 -5.33 -4.51
N ALA A 60 17.07 -4.03 -4.68
CA ALA A 60 18.14 -3.04 -4.59
C ALA A 60 18.40 -2.55 -3.16
N SER A 61 17.82 -3.18 -2.13
CA SER A 61 17.92 -2.76 -0.73
C SER A 61 17.42 -1.33 -0.49
N ILE A 62 16.33 -0.96 -1.17
CA ILE A 62 15.64 0.31 -0.99
C ILE A 62 14.28 0.03 -0.34
N SER A 63 13.97 0.71 0.76
CA SER A 63 12.69 0.56 1.45
C SER A 63 11.52 0.88 0.53
N CYS A 64 10.51 0.01 0.55
CA CYS A 64 9.37 0.11 -0.35
C CYS A 64 8.07 -0.35 0.31
N ILE A 65 6.96 0.24 -0.13
CA ILE A 65 5.61 -0.23 0.19
C ILE A 65 4.84 -0.38 -1.11
N GLY A 66 4.22 -1.53 -1.32
CA GLY A 66 3.26 -1.75 -2.40
C GLY A 66 1.82 -1.70 -1.89
N PHE A 67 1.02 -0.75 -2.39
CA PHE A 67 -0.39 -0.58 -2.06
C PHE A 67 -1.28 -1.13 -3.17
N HIS A 68 -2.30 -1.93 -2.80
CA HIS A 68 -3.37 -2.37 -3.69
C HIS A 68 -4.68 -2.66 -2.93
N THR A 69 -5.81 -2.71 -3.61
CA THR A 69 -7.13 -3.00 -3.00
C THR A 69 -7.56 -4.46 -3.12
N GLY A 70 -6.60 -5.37 -3.30
CA GLY A 70 -6.83 -6.79 -3.55
C GLY A 70 -7.06 -7.12 -5.03
N GLY A 71 -7.12 -8.42 -5.34
CA GLY A 71 -7.40 -8.91 -6.69
C GLY A 71 -8.88 -8.85 -7.03
N HIS A 72 -9.21 -8.84 -8.32
CA HIS A 72 -10.58 -8.90 -8.82
C HIS A 72 -10.68 -9.75 -10.10
N PRO A 73 -11.87 -10.28 -10.45
CA PRO A 73 -12.03 -11.22 -11.56
C PRO A 73 -11.67 -10.67 -12.94
N GLN A 74 -11.80 -9.36 -13.15
CA GLN A 74 -11.47 -8.73 -14.45
C GLN A 74 -9.99 -8.34 -14.58
N TYR A 75 -9.14 -8.64 -13.58
CA TYR A 75 -7.72 -8.32 -13.69
C TYR A 75 -7.10 -9.07 -14.87
N HIS A 76 -6.34 -8.36 -15.71
CA HIS A 76 -5.80 -8.87 -16.99
C HIS A 76 -6.87 -9.31 -18.00
N THR A 77 -8.08 -8.74 -17.95
CA THR A 77 -9.11 -8.98 -18.96
C THR A 77 -9.54 -7.66 -19.62
N PRO A 78 -10.10 -7.70 -20.85
CA PRO A 78 -10.63 -6.50 -21.50
C PRO A 78 -11.75 -5.79 -20.72
N GLU A 79 -12.39 -6.49 -19.78
CA GLU A 79 -13.47 -5.97 -18.94
C GLU A 79 -12.99 -5.18 -17.72
N ASP A 80 -11.67 -4.98 -17.53
CA ASP A 80 -11.14 -4.07 -16.50
C ASP A 80 -11.33 -2.60 -16.92
N ASP A 81 -12.55 -2.12 -16.77
CA ASP A 81 -12.98 -0.82 -17.31
C ASP A 81 -13.39 0.16 -16.19
N ILE A 82 -13.49 1.44 -16.56
CA ILE A 82 -13.76 2.59 -15.69
C ILE A 82 -15.06 2.45 -14.90
N ASP A 83 -16.06 1.77 -15.46
CA ASP A 83 -17.37 1.55 -14.82
C ASP A 83 -17.28 0.72 -13.53
N LEU A 84 -16.17 -0.02 -13.35
CA LEU A 84 -15.93 -0.84 -12.17
C LEU A 84 -15.11 -0.12 -11.09
N ILE A 85 -14.66 1.11 -11.34
CA ILE A 85 -13.91 1.91 -10.37
C ILE A 85 -14.83 2.41 -9.26
N ASN A 86 -14.46 2.10 -8.02
CA ASN A 86 -15.10 2.62 -6.82
C ASN A 86 -14.46 3.98 -6.46
N SER A 87 -15.00 5.07 -7.00
CA SER A 87 -14.42 6.41 -6.81
C SER A 87 -14.40 6.87 -5.35
N ASP A 88 -15.47 6.62 -4.59
CA ASP A 88 -15.54 6.97 -3.16
C ASP A 88 -14.53 6.18 -2.34
N GLY A 89 -14.42 4.87 -2.61
CA GLY A 89 -13.40 4.02 -2.01
C GLY A 89 -11.99 4.43 -2.39
N GLY A 90 -11.76 4.79 -3.65
CA GLY A 90 -10.51 5.36 -4.14
C GLY A 90 -10.11 6.62 -3.38
N GLY A 91 -11.07 7.51 -3.08
CA GLY A 91 -10.84 8.69 -2.25
C GLY A 91 -10.32 8.35 -0.84
N LEU A 92 -10.86 7.32 -0.20
CA LEU A 92 -10.35 6.82 1.09
C LEU A 92 -8.92 6.28 0.96
N VAL A 93 -8.68 5.45 -0.06
CA VAL A 93 -7.36 4.84 -0.33
C VAL A 93 -6.30 5.90 -0.61
N THR A 94 -6.58 6.86 -1.49
CA THR A 94 -5.64 7.95 -1.81
C THR A 94 -5.38 8.82 -0.58
N LYS A 95 -6.37 9.09 0.27
CA LYS A 95 -6.16 9.84 1.52
C LYS A 95 -5.27 9.09 2.50
N TYR A 96 -5.43 7.77 2.64
CA TYR A 96 -4.55 6.94 3.45
C TYR A 96 -3.11 6.98 2.94
N ILE A 97 -2.90 6.77 1.63
CA ILE A 97 -1.58 6.80 1.00
C ILE A 97 -0.93 8.18 1.12
N TYR A 98 -1.71 9.26 0.96
CA TYR A 98 -1.25 10.63 1.19
C TYR A 98 -0.74 10.81 2.62
N ASN A 99 -1.50 10.36 3.63
CA ASN A 99 -1.06 10.46 5.03
C ASN A 99 0.21 9.63 5.29
N ALA A 100 0.34 8.45 4.68
CA ALA A 100 1.55 7.64 4.76
C ALA A 100 2.75 8.36 4.15
N LEU A 101 2.60 8.93 2.94
CA LEU A 101 3.63 9.72 2.28
C LEU A 101 4.05 10.92 3.14
N MET A 102 3.09 11.67 3.69
CA MET A 102 3.37 12.83 4.53
C MET A 102 4.07 12.44 5.82
N ALA A 103 3.66 11.34 6.47
CA ALA A 103 4.33 10.85 7.66
C ALA A 103 5.78 10.45 7.37
N ILE A 104 6.01 9.61 6.34
CA ILE A 104 7.34 9.12 5.96
C ILE A 104 8.27 10.26 5.55
N ALA A 105 7.77 11.23 4.77
CA ALA A 105 8.55 12.39 4.34
C ALA A 105 8.99 13.31 5.50
N ASN A 106 8.30 13.23 6.65
CA ASN A 106 8.58 14.03 7.85
C ASN A 106 9.08 13.18 9.03
N TYR A 107 9.67 12.00 8.77
CA TYR A 107 10.32 11.23 9.82
C TYR A 107 11.43 12.05 10.50
N GLU A 108 11.42 12.07 11.84
CA GLU A 108 12.49 12.67 12.64
C GLU A 108 13.76 11.81 12.65
N GLN A 109 13.64 10.55 12.25
CA GLN A 109 14.72 9.56 12.19
C GLN A 109 15.13 9.26 10.74
N PRO A 110 16.39 8.86 10.50
CA PRO A 110 16.83 8.43 9.18
C PRO A 110 16.03 7.23 8.66
N LEU A 111 15.63 7.27 7.39
CA LEU A 111 15.13 6.09 6.70
C LEU A 111 16.31 5.21 6.27
N TYR A 112 16.24 3.93 6.60
CA TYR A 112 17.18 2.92 6.14
C TYR A 112 16.44 1.61 5.87
N PHE A 113 17.02 0.81 4.98
CA PHE A 113 16.44 -0.47 4.59
C PHE A 113 16.60 -1.52 5.69
N ILE A 114 15.50 -2.20 6.01
CA ILE A 114 15.47 -3.34 6.92
C ILE A 114 15.04 -4.57 6.13
N ASN A 115 15.95 -5.52 5.95
CA ASN A 115 15.66 -6.75 5.23
C ASN A 115 14.60 -7.59 5.98
N GLN A 116 13.58 -8.05 5.26
CA GLN A 116 12.46 -8.84 5.80
C GLN A 116 12.63 -10.29 5.33
N ASN A 117 13.54 -11.02 5.98
CA ASN A 117 13.78 -12.45 5.73
C ASN A 117 12.64 -13.33 6.21
#